data_AF-A0A5D3APX2-F1
#
_entry.id   AF-A0A5D3APX2-F1
#
_cell.length_a   1.000
_cell.length_b   1.000
_cell.length_c   1.000
_cell.angle_alpha   90.00
_cell.angle_beta   90.00
_cell.angle_gamma   90.00
#
_symmetry.space_group_name_H-M   'P 1'
#
loop_
_entity.id
_entity.type
_entity.pdbx_description
1 polymer ?
#
loop_
_entity_poly.entity_id
_entity_poly.type
_entity_poly.pdbx_seq_one_letter_code
_entity_poly.pdbx_strand_id
1 'polypeptide(L)'
;MTNRLEDHVAVTPHPSNPMSSLSQNLWVPSGARGVFGGQILAQAIMAATATVSPKLGLHSAHCYFLLPAQKSPTIEYKVEKLNDGRSYSARLVRAWQGDSDIFVLMASYSLPPTALPEDLGLAAYPAGQGKSKHSTAFSTEVPRPDLPPPEEGRVFPSFQTPFPDDICPPSECEDDADFLEKWVQQHGDVEKPWQKKFFKEYISERRSSPVSISRGRRKAGSPEENAPYPSSRMSWLRIRDLGPEPPNVETVKAMISYISDFQFIGTAARSVGMNQNSTPRLGMLASLDHAIHFYPFPSNFDPAAPLLHVMESQSVNLSSGRGLARGRIYTWDGVLIATTGQEGVTRANVKGKQTKGAIEGGMVDVDVSKVKAKL
;
A
#
# COMPACT_ATOMS: atom_id res chain seq x y z
N MET A 1 21.20 18.59 -3.95
CA MET A 1 20.77 17.37 -4.68
C MET A 1 19.26 17.37 -4.67
N THR A 2 18.64 17.25 -5.84
CA THR A 2 17.19 17.05 -5.97
C THR A 2 16.81 15.71 -5.32
N ASN A 3 15.74 15.67 -4.53
CA ASN A 3 15.27 14.44 -3.87
C ASN A 3 14.06 13.91 -4.64
N ARG A 4 14.28 13.34 -5.82
CA ARG A 4 13.20 12.89 -6.71
C ARG A 4 12.78 11.47 -6.34
N LEU A 5 11.50 11.15 -6.53
CA LEU A 5 11.02 9.80 -6.23
C LEU A 5 11.66 8.74 -7.14
N GLU A 6 11.99 9.11 -8.37
CA GLU A 6 12.70 8.26 -9.33
C GLU A 6 14.00 7.71 -8.75
N ASP A 7 14.79 8.55 -8.07
CA ASP A 7 16.08 8.18 -7.50
C ASP A 7 15.93 7.21 -6.31
N HIS A 8 14.74 7.12 -5.71
CA HIS A 8 14.43 6.17 -4.63
C HIS A 8 14.01 4.81 -5.15
N VAL A 9 13.32 4.76 -6.28
CA VAL A 9 12.84 3.50 -6.89
C VAL A 9 13.86 2.88 -7.85
N ALA A 10 14.83 3.67 -8.33
CA ALA A 10 15.87 3.21 -9.23
C ALA A 10 16.77 2.12 -8.62
N VAL A 11 17.23 1.22 -9.49
CA VAL A 11 18.24 0.19 -9.20
C VAL A 11 19.34 0.27 -10.26
N THR A 12 20.56 -0.17 -9.92
CA THR A 12 21.63 -0.33 -10.91
C THR A 12 21.76 -1.79 -11.32
N PRO A 13 22.09 -2.11 -12.58
CA PRO A 13 22.42 -3.47 -12.98
C PRO A 13 23.59 -4.02 -12.15
N HIS A 14 23.50 -5.29 -11.73
CA HIS A 14 24.62 -5.93 -11.04
C HIS A 14 25.78 -6.15 -12.02
N PRO A 15 27.02 -5.78 -11.68
CA PRO A 15 28.15 -5.78 -12.61
C PRO A 15 28.51 -7.18 -13.15
N SER A 16 28.19 -8.22 -12.38
CA SER A 16 28.55 -9.62 -12.71
C SER A 16 27.34 -10.53 -12.97
N ASN A 17 26.12 -10.08 -12.66
CA ASN A 17 24.92 -10.92 -12.67
C ASN A 17 23.84 -10.25 -13.54
N PRO A 18 23.66 -10.66 -14.81
CA PRO A 18 22.76 -9.98 -15.75
C PRO A 18 21.29 -9.95 -15.32
N MET A 19 20.88 -10.90 -14.49
CA MET A 19 19.52 -11.01 -13.95
C MET A 19 19.41 -10.41 -12.53
N SER A 20 20.35 -9.55 -12.14
CA SER A 20 20.37 -8.97 -10.80
C SER A 20 20.59 -7.47 -10.85
N SER A 21 20.15 -6.79 -9.80
CA SER A 21 20.28 -5.34 -9.64
C SER A 21 20.63 -5.00 -8.20
N LEU A 22 21.22 -3.83 -7.99
CA LEU A 22 21.60 -3.31 -6.68
C LEU A 22 20.72 -2.11 -6.31
N SER A 23 20.34 -2.04 -5.04
CA SER A 23 19.61 -0.90 -4.48
C SER A 23 20.41 0.39 -4.56
N GLN A 24 19.71 1.51 -4.64
CA GLN A 24 20.28 2.84 -4.48
C GLN A 24 19.55 3.62 -3.37
N ASN A 25 20.24 4.60 -2.77
CA ASN A 25 19.64 5.64 -1.92
C ASN A 25 18.69 5.12 -0.83
N LEU A 26 19.10 4.08 -0.09
CA LEU A 26 18.26 3.46 0.93
C LEU A 26 17.87 4.46 2.04
N TRP A 27 16.56 4.61 2.23
CA TRP A 27 15.98 5.51 3.21
C TRP A 27 15.41 4.72 4.39
N VAL A 28 15.87 5.09 5.59
CA VAL A 28 15.35 4.59 6.88
C VAL A 28 14.54 5.72 7.50
N PRO A 29 13.21 5.59 7.63
CA PRO A 29 12.38 6.61 8.28
C PRO A 29 12.79 6.82 9.74
N SER A 30 12.65 8.05 10.25
CA SER A 30 12.93 8.36 11.64
C SER A 30 12.11 7.48 12.60
N GLY A 31 12.80 6.80 13.50
CA GLY A 31 12.21 5.86 14.46
C GLY A 31 11.88 4.46 13.90
N ALA A 32 12.10 4.20 12.62
CA ALA A 32 11.96 2.87 12.02
C ALA A 32 13.17 1.97 12.34
N ARG A 33 12.96 0.64 12.26
CA ARG A 33 14.02 -0.36 12.49
C ARG A 33 14.81 -0.72 11.23
N GLY A 34 14.35 -0.30 10.06
CA GLY A 34 14.94 -0.67 8.79
C GLY A 34 14.45 0.23 7.66
N VAL A 35 14.94 -0.08 6.46
CA VAL A 35 14.56 0.62 5.22
C VAL A 35 13.04 0.59 5.04
N PHE A 36 12.50 1.66 4.47
CA PHE A 36 11.08 1.76 4.14
C PHE A 36 10.64 0.63 3.18
N GLY A 37 9.59 -0.11 3.55
CA GLY A 37 9.12 -1.29 2.80
C GLY A 37 8.72 -0.97 1.36
N GLY A 38 8.01 0.14 1.16
CA GLY A 38 7.67 0.65 -0.18
C GLY A 38 8.88 0.88 -1.09
N GLN A 39 10.05 1.22 -0.54
CA GLN A 39 11.28 1.35 -1.32
C GLN A 39 11.79 0.00 -1.82
N ILE A 40 11.81 -1.01 -0.95
CA ILE A 40 12.24 -2.37 -1.31
C ILE A 40 11.29 -2.95 -2.37
N LEU A 41 9.98 -2.78 -2.18
CA LEU A 41 8.95 -3.20 -3.14
C LEU A 41 9.16 -2.54 -4.51
N ALA A 42 9.29 -1.22 -4.55
CA ALA A 42 9.44 -0.49 -5.81
C ALA A 42 10.74 -0.83 -6.54
N GLN A 43 11.86 -0.96 -5.82
CA GLN A 43 13.14 -1.37 -6.40
C GLN A 43 13.10 -2.81 -6.94
N ALA A 44 12.43 -3.73 -6.23
CA ALA A 44 12.22 -5.09 -6.72
C ALA A 44 11.36 -5.12 -8.00
N ILE A 45 10.32 -4.28 -8.08
CA ILE A 45 9.53 -4.09 -9.31
C ILE A 45 10.42 -3.57 -10.43
N MET A 46 11.24 -2.53 -10.19
CA MET A 46 12.14 -1.99 -11.21
C MET A 46 13.14 -3.05 -11.71
N ALA A 47 13.70 -3.86 -10.81
CA ALA A 47 14.58 -4.97 -11.17
C ALA A 47 13.85 -6.01 -12.04
N ALA A 48 12.63 -6.43 -11.66
CA ALA A 48 11.83 -7.35 -12.45
C ALA A 48 11.49 -6.80 -13.84
N THR A 49 11.02 -5.55 -13.91
CA THR A 49 10.58 -4.87 -15.13
C THR A 49 11.72 -4.75 -16.14
N ALA A 50 12.96 -4.52 -15.68
CA ALA A 50 14.14 -4.48 -16.55
C ALA A 50 14.40 -5.79 -17.33
N THR A 51 13.79 -6.90 -16.91
CA THR A 51 13.95 -8.22 -17.54
C THR A 51 12.76 -8.65 -18.41
N VAL A 52 11.78 -7.78 -18.61
CA VAL A 52 10.53 -8.05 -19.32
C VAL A 52 10.49 -7.29 -20.66
N SER A 53 9.81 -7.86 -21.65
CA SER A 53 9.59 -7.17 -22.94
C SER A 53 8.84 -5.85 -22.72
N PRO A 54 9.24 -4.74 -23.35
CA PRO A 54 8.56 -3.45 -23.19
C PRO A 54 7.12 -3.42 -23.73
N LYS A 55 6.68 -4.49 -24.41
CA LYS A 55 5.28 -4.65 -24.86
C LYS A 55 4.34 -5.07 -23.73
N LEU A 56 4.88 -5.61 -22.63
CA LEU A 56 4.13 -6.08 -21.47
C LEU A 56 4.28 -5.06 -20.34
N GLY A 57 3.17 -4.63 -19.76
CA GLY A 57 3.15 -3.75 -18.60
C GLY A 57 2.85 -4.51 -17.32
N LEU A 58 3.40 -4.04 -16.19
CA LEU A 58 3.10 -4.60 -14.86
C LEU A 58 1.60 -4.46 -14.57
N HIS A 59 0.95 -5.55 -14.19
CA HIS A 59 -0.46 -5.52 -13.76
C HIS A 59 -0.66 -6.05 -12.33
N SER A 60 0.28 -6.83 -11.78
CA SER A 60 0.23 -7.19 -10.36
C SER A 60 1.61 -7.49 -9.78
N ALA A 61 1.73 -7.28 -8.47
CA ALA A 61 2.88 -7.72 -7.69
C ALA A 61 2.41 -8.18 -6.29
N HIS A 62 3.00 -9.26 -5.79
CA HIS A 62 2.77 -9.82 -4.47
C HIS A 62 4.11 -10.05 -3.80
N CYS A 63 4.29 -9.66 -2.55
CA CYS A 63 5.55 -9.81 -1.86
C CYS A 63 5.39 -10.17 -0.38
N TYR A 64 6.49 -10.67 0.19
CA TYR A 64 6.63 -10.87 1.63
C TYR A 64 7.89 -10.17 2.14
N PHE A 65 7.74 -9.46 3.27
CA PHE A 65 8.84 -8.87 4.03
C PHE A 65 9.32 -9.89 5.06
N LEU A 66 10.54 -10.39 4.89
CA LEU A 66 11.08 -11.49 5.70
C LEU A 66 11.87 -10.94 6.89
N LEU A 67 12.73 -9.94 6.64
CA LEU A 67 13.61 -9.36 7.65
C LEU A 67 13.76 -7.84 7.41
N PRO A 68 14.02 -7.05 8.48
CA PRO A 68 14.25 -5.62 8.35
C PRO A 68 15.59 -5.35 7.65
N ALA A 69 15.52 -4.68 6.49
CA ALA A 69 16.70 -4.27 5.75
C ALA A 69 17.44 -3.11 6.44
N GLN A 70 18.76 -3.10 6.34
CA GLN A 70 19.62 -2.04 6.87
C GLN A 70 19.97 -1.00 5.79
N LYS A 71 20.42 0.19 6.20
CA LYS A 71 20.86 1.24 5.28
C LYS A 71 22.13 0.86 4.49
N SER A 72 22.93 -0.04 5.05
CA SER A 72 24.15 -0.60 4.46
C SER A 72 24.32 -2.03 4.98
N PRO A 73 24.82 -2.99 4.16
CA PRO A 73 25.24 -2.86 2.76
C PRO A 73 24.08 -2.65 1.78
N THR A 74 24.36 -2.53 0.48
CA THR A 74 23.30 -2.49 -0.57
C THR A 74 22.47 -3.77 -0.56
N ILE A 75 21.19 -3.65 -0.90
CA ILE A 75 20.32 -4.80 -1.18
C ILE A 75 20.62 -5.28 -2.61
N GLU A 76 20.80 -6.59 -2.78
CA GLU A 76 20.86 -7.22 -4.11
C GLU A 76 19.51 -7.85 -4.42
N TYR A 77 18.97 -7.56 -5.61
CA TYR A 77 17.72 -8.10 -6.14
C TYR A 77 18.04 -9.05 -7.28
N LYS A 78 17.79 -10.35 -7.11
CA LYS A 78 17.92 -11.33 -8.20
C LYS A 78 16.57 -11.70 -8.75
N VAL A 79 16.47 -11.60 -10.07
CA VAL A 79 15.28 -11.91 -10.84
C VAL A 79 15.41 -13.30 -11.44
N GLU A 80 14.41 -14.12 -11.21
CA GLU A 80 14.19 -15.39 -11.90
C GLU A 80 13.02 -15.24 -12.87
N LYS A 81 13.24 -15.70 -14.10
CA LYS A 81 12.21 -15.76 -15.13
C LYS A 81 11.37 -17.02 -14.91
N LEU A 82 10.13 -16.85 -14.47
CA LEU A 82 9.20 -17.97 -14.29
C LEU A 82 8.56 -18.39 -15.62
N ASN A 83 8.12 -17.41 -16.41
CA ASN A 83 7.61 -17.64 -17.77
C ASN A 83 7.77 -16.39 -18.67
N ASP A 84 7.77 -16.62 -19.98
CA ASP A 84 7.52 -15.61 -21.00
C ASP A 84 6.54 -16.17 -22.03
N GLY A 85 5.26 -15.84 -21.86
CA GLY A 85 4.19 -16.18 -22.77
C GLY A 85 3.93 -15.08 -23.80
N ARG A 86 2.97 -15.34 -24.71
CA ARG A 86 2.55 -14.36 -25.71
C ARG A 86 1.87 -13.13 -25.10
N SER A 87 1.05 -13.34 -24.08
CA SER A 87 0.22 -12.30 -23.47
C SER A 87 0.59 -11.97 -22.02
N TYR A 88 1.35 -12.85 -21.36
CA TYR A 88 1.73 -12.73 -19.95
C TYR A 88 3.18 -13.14 -19.74
N SER A 89 3.86 -12.45 -18.82
CA SER A 89 5.18 -12.82 -18.30
C SER A 89 5.17 -12.74 -16.77
N ALA A 90 5.89 -13.64 -16.12
CA ALA A 90 6.02 -13.68 -14.67
C ALA A 90 7.49 -13.68 -14.22
N ARG A 91 7.77 -12.96 -13.14
CA ARG A 91 9.10 -12.86 -12.52
C ARG A 91 9.02 -13.14 -11.03
N LEU A 92 9.98 -13.88 -10.50
CA LEU A 92 10.25 -14.00 -9.07
C LEU A 92 11.48 -13.13 -8.76
N VAL A 93 11.40 -12.29 -7.75
CA VAL A 93 12.52 -11.49 -7.25
C VAL A 93 12.83 -11.94 -5.83
N ARG A 94 14.07 -12.32 -5.59
CA ARG A 94 14.61 -12.51 -4.23
C ARG A 94 15.54 -11.35 -3.94
N ALA A 95 15.37 -10.73 -2.77
CA ALA A 95 16.25 -9.68 -2.30
C ALA A 95 16.94 -10.08 -1.01
N TRP A 96 18.26 -9.85 -0.93
CA TRP A 96 19.05 -10.17 0.26
C TRP A 96 20.03 -9.06 0.62
N GLN A 97 20.49 -9.11 1.88
CA GLN A 97 21.61 -8.32 2.39
C GLN A 97 22.53 -9.23 3.20
N GLY A 98 23.83 -9.18 2.91
CA GLY A 98 24.77 -10.16 3.45
C GLY A 98 24.33 -11.57 3.06
N ASP A 99 24.13 -12.43 4.06
CA ASP A 99 23.75 -13.83 3.86
C ASP A 99 22.25 -14.11 4.11
N SER A 100 21.41 -13.07 4.22
CA SER A 100 20.00 -13.21 4.61
C SER A 100 19.04 -12.69 3.54
N ASP A 101 18.09 -13.53 3.12
CA ASP A 101 16.92 -13.09 2.35
C ASP A 101 16.07 -12.15 3.21
N ILE A 102 15.82 -10.95 2.71
CA ILE A 102 15.04 -9.92 3.42
C ILE A 102 13.65 -9.74 2.80
N PHE A 103 13.47 -10.12 1.54
CA PHE A 103 12.26 -9.86 0.77
C PHE A 103 12.14 -10.81 -0.42
N VAL A 104 10.90 -11.17 -0.74
CA VAL A 104 10.58 -11.94 -1.96
C VAL A 104 9.36 -11.34 -2.64
N LEU A 105 9.35 -11.29 -3.97
CA LEU A 105 8.26 -10.75 -4.78
C LEU A 105 7.99 -11.61 -5.99
N MET A 106 6.71 -11.82 -6.31
CA MET A 106 6.25 -12.30 -7.61
C MET A 106 5.54 -11.16 -8.34
N ALA A 107 6.00 -10.83 -9.54
CA ALA A 107 5.39 -9.82 -10.41
C ALA A 107 4.87 -10.45 -11.70
N SER A 108 3.70 -9.99 -12.13
CA SER A 108 3.04 -10.42 -13.36
C SER A 108 2.81 -9.23 -14.30
N TYR A 109 3.10 -9.48 -15.56
CA TYR A 109 3.08 -8.51 -16.65
C TYR A 109 2.16 -9.01 -17.75
N SER A 110 1.43 -8.11 -18.39
CA SER A 110 0.48 -8.46 -19.45
C SER A 110 0.52 -7.47 -20.59
N LEU A 111 0.04 -7.90 -21.75
CA LEU A 111 -0.26 -6.94 -22.83
C LEU A 111 -1.29 -5.91 -22.34
N PRO A 112 -1.26 -4.68 -22.88
CA PRO A 112 -2.33 -3.72 -22.66
C PRO A 112 -3.71 -4.30 -23.01
N PRO A 113 -4.79 -3.85 -22.35
CA PRO A 113 -6.13 -4.30 -22.67
C PRO A 113 -6.48 -4.03 -24.14
N THR A 114 -7.27 -4.92 -24.72
CA THR A 114 -7.86 -4.71 -26.05
C THR A 114 -9.16 -3.94 -25.90
N ALA A 115 -9.40 -2.97 -26.80
CA ALA A 115 -10.67 -2.26 -26.84
C ALA A 115 -11.81 -3.24 -27.15
N LEU A 116 -12.95 -3.05 -26.47
CA LEU A 116 -14.16 -3.78 -26.79
C LEU A 116 -14.73 -3.24 -28.13
N PRO A 117 -15.25 -4.11 -29.01
CA PRO A 117 -15.99 -3.68 -30.20
C PRO A 117 -17.14 -2.73 -29.85
N GLU A 118 -17.30 -1.67 -30.64
CA GLU A 118 -18.32 -0.62 -30.41
C GLU A 118 -19.76 -1.14 -30.56
N ASP A 119 -19.97 -2.24 -31.29
CA ASP A 119 -21.26 -2.83 -31.64
C ASP A 119 -21.76 -3.89 -30.64
N LEU A 120 -21.07 -4.10 -29.52
CA LEU A 120 -21.47 -5.08 -28.50
C LEU A 120 -22.77 -4.77 -27.75
N GLY A 121 -23.39 -3.59 -28.00
CA GLY A 121 -24.66 -3.22 -27.37
C GLY A 121 -24.58 -3.08 -25.84
N LEU A 122 -23.38 -2.81 -25.30
CA LEU A 122 -23.15 -2.69 -23.86
C LEU A 122 -23.82 -1.43 -23.31
N ALA A 123 -24.50 -1.57 -22.18
CA ALA A 123 -25.09 -0.43 -21.48
C ALA A 123 -24.00 0.34 -20.71
N ALA A 124 -24.23 1.63 -20.46
CA ALA A 124 -23.46 2.38 -19.48
C ALA A 124 -23.95 2.04 -18.06
N TYR A 125 -23.03 1.86 -17.10
CA TYR A 125 -23.40 1.50 -15.72
C TYR A 125 -24.40 2.51 -15.15
N PRO A 126 -25.57 2.10 -14.62
CA PRO A 126 -26.64 3.04 -14.32
C PRO A 126 -26.30 3.83 -13.06
N ALA A 127 -26.50 5.14 -13.11
CA ALA A 127 -26.64 5.97 -11.91
C ALA A 127 -28.10 5.92 -11.44
N GLY A 128 -28.49 4.84 -10.74
CA GLY A 128 -29.76 4.77 -10.01
C GLY A 128 -31.04 4.45 -10.83
N GLN A 129 -31.66 3.32 -10.46
CA GLN A 129 -33.06 2.85 -10.63
C GLN A 129 -33.78 2.91 -12.00
N GLY A 130 -34.14 1.72 -12.50
CA GLY A 130 -35.13 1.50 -13.58
C GLY A 130 -35.80 0.11 -13.48
N LYS A 131 -37.10 0.02 -13.83
CA LYS A 131 -37.98 -1.16 -13.70
C LYS A 131 -38.09 -1.98 -15.00
N SER A 132 -38.41 -3.28 -14.84
CA SER A 132 -39.34 -4.15 -15.62
C SER A 132 -38.80 -5.43 -16.33
N LYS A 133 -39.53 -6.54 -16.07
CA LYS A 133 -40.09 -7.67 -16.87
C LYS A 133 -39.30 -8.51 -17.92
N HIS A 134 -39.07 -9.77 -17.49
CA HIS A 134 -39.18 -11.12 -18.11
C HIS A 134 -37.91 -11.83 -18.67
N SER A 135 -37.38 -12.80 -17.87
CA SER A 135 -36.95 -14.19 -18.20
C SER A 135 -35.74 -14.36 -19.17
N THR A 136 -34.69 -15.17 -18.97
CA THR A 136 -34.55 -16.49 -18.29
C THR A 136 -33.07 -16.95 -18.22
N ALA A 137 -32.82 -17.86 -17.26
CA ALA A 137 -31.96 -19.06 -17.34
C ALA A 137 -30.43 -18.92 -17.51
N PHE A 138 -29.73 -18.99 -16.37
CA PHE A 138 -28.53 -19.81 -16.07
C PHE A 138 -27.89 -19.40 -14.72
N SER A 139 -28.51 -18.47 -13.96
CA SER A 139 -28.10 -18.18 -12.60
C SER A 139 -28.65 -19.24 -11.62
N THR A 140 -27.77 -19.82 -10.81
CA THR A 140 -28.14 -20.65 -9.63
C THR A 140 -28.65 -19.80 -8.47
N GLU A 141 -28.73 -18.47 -8.63
CA GLU A 141 -29.35 -17.60 -7.65
C GLU A 141 -30.84 -17.93 -7.53
N VAL A 142 -31.22 -18.40 -6.33
CA VAL A 142 -32.62 -18.50 -5.92
C VAL A 142 -33.24 -17.09 -6.07
N PRO A 143 -34.37 -16.93 -6.77
CA PRO A 143 -35.03 -15.64 -6.88
C PRO A 143 -35.25 -15.05 -5.48
N ARG A 144 -34.66 -13.87 -5.21
CA ARG A 144 -34.88 -13.11 -3.97
C ARG A 144 -36.16 -12.29 -4.14
N PRO A 145 -37.31 -12.72 -3.59
CA PRO A 145 -38.61 -12.11 -3.87
C PRO A 145 -38.73 -10.66 -3.35
N ASP A 146 -37.84 -10.30 -2.44
CA ASP A 146 -37.72 -9.02 -1.74
C ASP A 146 -36.87 -7.98 -2.49
N LEU A 147 -36.14 -8.39 -3.54
CA LEU A 147 -35.33 -7.48 -4.36
C LEU A 147 -35.95 -7.31 -5.76
N PRO A 148 -35.91 -6.10 -6.35
CA PRO A 148 -36.20 -5.96 -7.76
C PRO A 148 -35.23 -6.84 -8.56
N PRO A 149 -35.71 -7.53 -9.61
CA PRO A 149 -34.83 -8.34 -10.44
C PRO A 149 -33.72 -7.46 -11.05
N PRO A 150 -32.50 -7.99 -11.26
CA PRO A 150 -31.47 -7.29 -12.03
C PRO A 150 -32.04 -6.81 -13.37
N GLU A 151 -31.70 -5.60 -13.84
CA GLU A 151 -32.10 -5.15 -15.17
C GLU A 151 -31.67 -6.18 -16.22
N GLU A 152 -32.63 -6.76 -16.93
CA GLU A 152 -32.38 -7.89 -17.83
C GLU A 152 -31.39 -7.55 -18.94
N GLY A 153 -30.42 -8.45 -19.16
CA GLY A 153 -29.57 -8.46 -20.35
C GLY A 153 -28.57 -7.31 -20.50
N ARG A 154 -28.49 -6.36 -19.56
CA ARG A 154 -27.51 -5.27 -19.63
C ARG A 154 -26.16 -5.73 -19.11
N VAL A 155 -25.21 -5.88 -20.02
CA VAL A 155 -23.79 -6.03 -19.69
C VAL A 155 -23.16 -4.64 -19.70
N PHE A 156 -22.46 -4.32 -18.63
CA PHE A 156 -21.68 -3.09 -18.52
C PHE A 156 -20.21 -3.40 -18.84
N PRO A 157 -19.51 -2.54 -19.60
CA PRO A 157 -18.14 -2.80 -20.03
C PRO A 157 -17.14 -2.82 -18.87
N SER A 158 -17.47 -2.17 -17.75
CA SER A 158 -16.63 -2.09 -16.57
C SER A 158 -17.43 -1.78 -15.31
N PHE A 159 -16.83 -2.12 -14.18
CA PHE A 159 -17.26 -1.68 -12.85
C PHE A 159 -16.00 -1.30 -12.07
N GLN A 160 -16.08 -0.20 -11.33
CA GLN A 160 -15.11 0.13 -10.31
C GLN A 160 -15.83 0.45 -9.01
N THR A 161 -15.16 0.21 -7.88
CA THR A 161 -15.67 0.73 -6.61
C THR A 161 -15.72 2.25 -6.67
N PRO A 162 -16.87 2.89 -6.34
CA PRO A 162 -17.01 4.33 -6.45
C PRO A 162 -15.95 5.10 -5.69
N PHE A 163 -15.60 6.28 -6.21
CA PHE A 163 -14.80 7.25 -5.49
C PHE A 163 -15.58 7.72 -4.25
N PRO A 164 -14.94 7.88 -3.07
CA PRO A 164 -15.65 8.33 -1.87
C PRO A 164 -16.31 9.69 -2.09
N ASP A 165 -17.60 9.80 -1.75
CA ASP A 165 -18.35 11.05 -1.85
C ASP A 165 -18.18 11.95 -0.61
N ASP A 166 -17.62 11.40 0.46
CA ASP A 166 -17.44 12.06 1.76
C ASP A 166 -16.03 12.64 1.98
N ILE A 167 -15.18 12.67 0.96
CA ILE A 167 -13.83 13.23 1.03
C ILE A 167 -13.79 14.68 0.52
N CYS A 168 -13.05 15.56 1.19
CA CYS A 168 -12.73 16.91 0.72
C CYS A 168 -11.68 16.87 -0.41
N PRO A 169 -11.71 17.84 -1.35
CA PRO A 169 -10.70 17.92 -2.39
C PRO A 169 -9.28 18.12 -1.81
N PRO A 170 -8.22 17.79 -2.57
CA PRO A 170 -6.84 17.91 -2.09
C PRO A 170 -6.47 19.32 -1.61
N SER A 171 -7.03 20.36 -2.25
CA SER A 171 -6.80 21.77 -1.92
C SER A 171 -7.29 22.17 -0.53
N GLU A 172 -8.23 21.42 0.04
CA GLU A 172 -8.77 21.63 1.40
C GLU A 172 -8.11 20.72 2.44
N CYS A 173 -7.15 19.89 2.03
CA CYS A 173 -6.48 18.92 2.90
C CYS A 173 -5.04 19.38 3.19
N GLU A 174 -4.79 19.73 4.45
CA GLU A 174 -3.46 20.17 4.91
C GLU A 174 -2.40 19.05 4.81
N ASP A 175 -1.19 19.42 4.38
CA ASP A 175 -0.02 18.52 4.35
C ASP A 175 0.36 18.11 5.79
N ASP A 176 0.70 16.83 5.99
CA ASP A 176 1.01 16.26 7.30
C ASP A 176 2.14 17.02 8.02
N ALA A 177 3.13 17.56 7.30
CA ALA A 177 4.23 18.32 7.90
C ALA A 177 3.77 19.70 8.39
N ASP A 178 2.90 20.38 7.63
CA ASP A 178 2.34 21.68 7.99
C ASP A 178 1.40 21.55 9.21
N PHE A 179 0.55 20.51 9.21
CA PHE A 179 -0.31 20.18 10.35
C PHE A 179 0.51 19.94 11.62
N LEU A 180 1.54 19.10 11.55
CA LEU A 180 2.38 18.77 12.71
C LEU A 180 3.14 19.98 13.24
N GLU A 181 3.64 20.85 12.35
CA GLU A 181 4.32 22.08 12.78
C GLU A 181 3.37 23.00 13.54
N LYS A 182 2.16 23.24 13.03
CA LYS A 182 1.13 24.03 13.72
C LYS A 182 0.75 23.39 15.06
N TRP A 183 0.57 22.07 15.09
CA TRP A 183 0.25 21.34 16.31
C TRP A 183 1.34 21.50 17.37
N VAL A 184 2.62 21.38 16.99
CA VAL A 184 3.76 21.57 17.89
C VAL A 184 3.86 23.01 18.39
N GLN A 185 3.56 24.01 17.55
CA GLN A 185 3.53 25.41 17.97
C GLN A 185 2.41 25.69 18.99
N GLN A 186 1.23 25.09 18.80
CA GLN A 186 0.06 25.29 19.66
C GLN A 186 0.11 24.49 20.97
N HIS A 187 0.68 23.28 20.94
CA HIS A 187 0.77 22.35 22.08
C HIS A 187 2.20 22.28 22.62
N GLY A 188 2.96 23.38 22.47
CA GLY A 188 4.40 23.49 22.61
C GLY A 188 5.01 23.20 23.99
N ASP A 189 4.19 22.91 25.00
CA ASP A 189 4.60 22.24 26.24
C ASP A 189 4.82 20.74 26.00
N VAL A 190 5.62 20.42 24.97
CA VAL A 190 6.18 19.09 24.80
C VAL A 190 7.22 18.92 25.92
N GLU A 191 6.76 18.51 27.11
CA GLU A 191 7.51 18.48 28.37
C GLU A 191 8.86 17.76 28.26
N LYS A 192 8.99 16.82 27.31
CA LYS A 192 10.16 15.96 27.18
C LYS A 192 11.03 16.35 25.98
N PRO A 193 12.33 16.67 26.19
CA PRO A 193 13.25 17.05 25.12
C PRO A 193 13.33 16.07 23.94
N TRP A 194 13.18 14.77 24.20
CA TRP A 194 13.22 13.74 23.14
C TRP A 194 12.01 13.81 22.20
N GLN A 195 10.82 14.18 22.68
CA GLN A 195 9.62 14.31 21.85
C GLN A 195 9.76 15.52 20.93
N LYS A 196 10.25 16.65 21.44
CA LYS A 196 10.53 17.85 20.64
C LYS A 196 11.54 17.57 19.53
N LYS A 197 12.61 16.82 19.85
CA LYS A 197 13.61 16.37 18.87
C LYS A 197 12.96 15.48 17.80
N PHE A 198 12.19 14.48 18.21
CA PHE A 198 11.49 13.57 17.30
C PHE A 198 10.57 14.31 16.32
N PHE A 199 9.71 15.21 16.80
CA PHE A 199 8.82 15.97 15.91
C PHE A 199 9.59 16.85 14.93
N LYS A 200 10.65 17.53 15.38
CA LYS A 200 11.49 18.36 14.50
C LYS A 200 12.13 17.52 13.39
N GLU A 201 12.69 16.36 13.73
CA GLU A 201 13.29 15.44 12.76
C GLU A 201 12.24 14.89 11.79
N TYR A 202 11.07 14.47 12.30
CA TYR A 202 9.98 13.96 11.48
C TYR A 202 9.44 15.01 10.51
N ILE A 203 9.21 16.24 10.96
CA ILE A 203 8.77 17.36 10.10
C ILE A 203 9.82 17.62 9.02
N SER A 204 11.10 17.73 9.39
CA SER A 204 12.18 17.94 8.41
C SER A 204 12.26 16.80 7.39
N GLU A 205 12.05 15.56 7.81
CA GLU A 205 12.05 14.39 6.94
C GLU A 205 10.85 14.42 5.98
N ARG A 206 9.63 14.74 6.47
CA ARG A 206 8.43 14.85 5.62
C ARG A 206 8.53 16.02 4.63
N ARG A 207 9.09 17.16 5.03
CA ARG A 207 9.33 18.32 4.14
C ARG A 207 10.31 18.01 3.03
N SER A 208 11.34 17.22 3.32
CA SER A 208 12.34 16.81 2.32
C SER A 208 11.91 15.60 1.49
N SER A 209 10.90 14.83 1.92
CA SER A 209 10.43 13.63 1.24
C SER A 209 10.02 13.90 -0.22
N PRO A 210 10.31 12.96 -1.15
CA PRO A 210 9.87 13.08 -2.55
C PRO A 210 8.34 13.01 -2.73
N VAL A 211 7.62 12.62 -1.68
CA VAL A 211 6.17 12.44 -1.66
C VAL A 211 5.57 13.39 -0.63
N SER A 212 4.59 14.17 -1.05
CA SER A 212 3.70 14.91 -0.14
C SER A 212 2.54 14.01 0.29
N ILE A 213 2.17 14.14 1.56
CA ILE A 213 1.09 13.37 2.17
C ILE A 213 0.20 14.38 2.89
N SER A 214 -1.04 14.50 2.44
CA SER A 214 -2.08 15.25 3.16
C SER A 214 -3.10 14.28 3.70
N ARG A 215 -3.49 14.44 4.96
CA ARG A 215 -4.59 13.66 5.52
C ARG A 215 -5.88 14.02 4.79
N GLY A 216 -6.56 13.02 4.25
CA GLY A 216 -7.86 13.19 3.63
C GLY A 216 -8.89 13.63 4.66
N ARG A 217 -9.30 14.90 4.60
CA ARG A 217 -10.35 15.45 5.46
C ARG A 217 -11.70 14.95 4.97
N ARG A 218 -12.51 14.38 5.87
CA ARG A 218 -13.88 14.05 5.53
C ARG A 218 -14.78 15.28 5.58
N LYS A 219 -15.87 15.26 4.80
CA LYS A 219 -16.93 16.26 4.84
C LYS A 219 -17.67 16.21 6.18
N ALA A 220 -18.15 17.37 6.61
CA ALA A 220 -18.93 17.51 7.84
C ALA A 220 -20.18 16.62 7.81
N GLY A 221 -20.44 15.91 8.90
CA GLY A 221 -21.57 14.99 9.03
C GLY A 221 -21.34 13.60 8.43
N SER A 222 -20.15 13.30 7.91
CA SER A 222 -19.80 11.95 7.46
C SER A 222 -19.73 10.98 8.65
N PRO A 223 -20.09 9.68 8.49
CA PRO A 223 -20.19 8.73 9.60
C PRO A 223 -18.90 8.56 10.41
N GLU A 224 -17.74 8.67 9.76
CA GLU A 224 -16.43 8.50 10.38
C GLU A 224 -15.68 9.82 10.65
N GLU A 225 -16.30 11.00 10.49
CA GLU A 225 -15.63 12.30 10.66
C GLU A 225 -14.89 12.41 12.00
N ASN A 226 -15.57 12.05 13.08
CA ASN A 226 -15.09 12.13 14.46
C ASN A 226 -15.10 10.77 15.16
N ALA A 227 -15.06 9.67 14.38
CA ALA A 227 -15.01 8.34 14.96
C ALA A 227 -13.74 8.20 15.82
N PRO A 228 -13.84 7.76 17.09
CA PRO A 228 -12.68 7.61 17.96
C PRO A 228 -11.70 6.54 17.43
N TYR A 229 -12.25 5.53 16.73
CA TYR A 229 -11.52 4.41 16.16
C TYR A 229 -11.96 4.21 14.69
N PRO A 230 -11.54 5.08 13.77
CA PRO A 230 -11.97 4.98 12.39
C PRO A 230 -11.43 3.68 11.77
N SER A 231 -12.31 2.92 11.13
CA SER A 231 -11.93 1.72 10.37
C SER A 231 -11.19 2.05 9.09
N SER A 232 -11.30 3.28 8.61
CA SER A 232 -10.67 3.70 7.36
C SER A 232 -9.87 4.99 7.49
N ARG A 233 -8.88 5.13 6.60
CA ARG A 233 -8.00 6.29 6.48
C ARG A 233 -7.91 6.65 5.02
N MET A 234 -8.02 7.94 4.73
CA MET A 234 -7.79 8.49 3.40
C MET A 234 -6.59 9.42 3.44
N SER A 235 -5.74 9.32 2.44
CA SER A 235 -4.60 10.23 2.27
C SER A 235 -4.50 10.66 0.82
N TRP A 236 -4.31 11.97 0.62
CA TRP A 236 -3.89 12.52 -0.66
C TRP A 236 -2.37 12.42 -0.75
N LEU A 237 -1.88 11.74 -1.78
CA LEU A 237 -0.47 11.44 -1.99
C LEU A 237 -0.05 12.08 -3.32
N ARG A 238 1.04 12.85 -3.34
CA ARG A 238 1.48 13.52 -4.56
C ARG A 238 3.00 13.53 -4.67
N ILE A 239 3.50 13.17 -5.85
CA ILE A 239 4.92 13.23 -6.20
C ILE A 239 5.33 14.70 -6.31
N ARG A 240 6.39 15.11 -5.58
CA ARG A 240 6.77 16.54 -5.51
C ARG A 240 7.55 17.01 -6.75
N ASP A 241 8.43 16.17 -7.27
CA ASP A 241 9.34 16.50 -8.37
C ASP A 241 9.53 15.28 -9.28
N LEU A 242 9.08 15.40 -10.53
CA LEU A 242 9.26 14.39 -11.58
C LEU A 242 10.50 14.65 -12.44
N GLY A 243 11.19 15.78 -12.23
CA GLY A 243 12.23 16.24 -13.14
C GLY A 243 11.69 16.81 -14.46
N PRO A 244 12.59 17.18 -15.38
CA PRO A 244 12.25 17.79 -16.66
C PRO A 244 11.70 16.79 -17.68
N GLU A 245 12.04 15.50 -17.54
CA GLU A 245 11.60 14.43 -18.43
C GLU A 245 10.57 13.56 -17.69
N PRO A 246 9.37 13.33 -18.28
CA PRO A 246 8.37 12.52 -17.61
C PRO A 246 8.83 11.05 -17.54
N PRO A 247 8.74 10.40 -16.36
CA PRO A 247 9.08 8.99 -16.24
C PRO A 247 8.12 8.13 -17.07
N ASN A 248 8.62 7.00 -17.59
CA ASN A 248 7.77 6.05 -18.29
C ASN A 248 6.71 5.43 -17.35
N VAL A 249 5.65 4.84 -17.94
CA VAL A 249 4.50 4.31 -17.19
C VAL A 249 4.88 3.23 -16.16
N GLU A 250 5.90 2.42 -16.45
CA GLU A 250 6.32 1.35 -15.54
C GLU A 250 7.11 1.90 -14.34
N THR A 251 7.94 2.93 -14.57
CA THR A 251 8.56 3.70 -13.49
C THR A 251 7.49 4.37 -12.62
N VAL A 252 6.44 4.94 -13.23
CA VAL A 252 5.31 5.51 -12.47
C VAL A 252 4.59 4.45 -11.62
N LYS A 253 4.36 3.24 -12.14
CA LYS A 253 3.79 2.13 -11.35
C LYS A 253 4.69 1.74 -10.16
N ALA A 254 6.02 1.72 -10.35
CA ALA A 254 6.95 1.50 -9.26
C ALA A 254 6.88 2.63 -8.21
N MET A 255 6.76 3.89 -8.64
CA MET A 255 6.53 5.04 -7.74
C MET A 255 5.20 4.94 -6.98
N ILE A 256 4.12 4.50 -7.62
CA ILE A 256 2.83 4.26 -6.96
C ILE A 256 2.95 3.11 -5.95
N SER A 257 3.70 2.05 -6.28
CA SER A 257 3.98 0.94 -5.35
C SER A 257 4.74 1.44 -4.10
N TYR A 258 5.74 2.31 -4.28
CA TYR A 258 6.43 2.99 -3.17
C TYR A 258 5.45 3.76 -2.29
N ILE A 259 4.59 4.56 -2.91
CA ILE A 259 3.64 5.44 -2.23
C ILE A 259 2.57 4.63 -1.46
N SER A 260 2.19 3.46 -1.99
CA SER A 260 1.11 2.64 -1.43
C SER A 260 1.40 2.06 -0.04
N ASP A 261 2.67 1.94 0.36
CA ASP A 261 3.05 1.42 1.68
C ASP A 261 3.03 2.51 2.78
N PHE A 262 2.82 3.79 2.42
CA PHE A 262 2.74 4.86 3.42
C PHE A 262 1.50 4.73 4.31
N GLN A 263 1.74 4.64 5.62
CA GLN A 263 0.71 4.64 6.67
C GLN A 263 -0.31 3.49 6.57
N PHE A 264 -0.12 2.53 5.66
CA PHE A 264 -1.14 1.57 5.24
C PHE A 264 -1.55 0.61 6.34
N ILE A 265 -0.63 -0.25 6.80
CA ILE A 265 -0.90 -1.17 7.92
C ILE A 265 -1.24 -0.44 9.23
N GLY A 266 -0.82 0.81 9.38
CA GLY A 266 -1.21 1.64 10.51
C GLY A 266 -2.73 1.87 10.60
N THR A 267 -3.47 1.67 9.51
CA THR A 267 -4.94 1.72 9.49
C THR A 267 -5.55 0.61 10.36
N ALA A 268 -4.98 -0.60 10.31
CA ALA A 268 -5.39 -1.71 11.16
C ALA A 268 -5.24 -1.36 12.65
N ALA A 269 -4.04 -0.98 13.10
CA ALA A 269 -3.80 -0.63 14.50
C ALA A 269 -4.72 0.48 15.03
N ARG A 270 -5.03 1.48 14.21
CA ARG A 270 -5.94 2.60 14.59
C ARG A 270 -7.39 2.16 14.75
N SER A 271 -7.86 1.20 13.96
CA SER A 271 -9.25 0.70 14.04
C SER A 271 -9.59 0.05 15.39
N VAL A 272 -8.58 -0.38 16.15
CA VAL A 272 -8.71 -0.89 17.52
C VAL A 272 -8.17 0.08 18.57
N GLY A 273 -7.97 1.35 18.21
CA GLY A 273 -7.52 2.40 19.12
C GLY A 273 -6.06 2.32 19.56
N MET A 274 -5.25 1.44 18.95
CA MET A 274 -3.85 1.29 19.33
C MET A 274 -2.94 2.32 18.66
N ASN A 275 -2.12 2.97 19.47
CA ASN A 275 -1.08 3.89 19.03
C ASN A 275 0.04 3.96 20.08
N GLN A 276 1.02 4.85 19.90
CA GLN A 276 2.15 4.97 20.84
C GLN A 276 1.73 5.49 22.24
N ASN A 277 0.57 6.16 22.33
CA ASN A 277 0.03 6.74 23.55
C ASN A 277 -1.15 5.93 24.14
N SER A 278 -1.61 4.86 23.48
CA SER A 278 -2.70 4.03 23.99
C SER A 278 -2.28 3.22 25.22
N THR A 279 -3.26 2.70 25.98
CA THR A 279 -3.02 1.74 27.07
C THR A 279 -3.87 0.49 26.82
N PRO A 280 -3.25 -0.67 26.47
CA PRO A 280 -1.82 -0.89 26.25
C PRO A 280 -1.28 -0.16 25.01
N ARG A 281 0.03 0.12 25.00
CA ARG A 281 0.70 0.81 23.88
C ARG A 281 0.88 -0.13 22.70
N LEU A 282 0.94 0.41 21.49
CA LEU A 282 1.40 -0.33 20.31
C LEU A 282 2.87 -0.78 20.50
N GLY A 283 3.09 -2.09 20.58
CA GLY A 283 4.40 -2.69 20.87
C GLY A 283 5.20 -3.12 19.64
N MET A 284 4.50 -3.55 18.58
CA MET A 284 5.10 -3.86 17.28
C MET A 284 4.09 -3.61 16.17
N LEU A 285 4.55 -2.90 15.14
CA LEU A 285 3.86 -2.69 13.88
C LEU A 285 4.87 -2.96 12.76
N ALA A 286 4.61 -3.97 11.92
CA ALA A 286 5.49 -4.33 10.81
C ALA A 286 4.68 -4.98 9.69
N SER A 287 4.96 -4.64 8.44
CA SER A 287 4.39 -5.30 7.26
C SER A 287 4.85 -6.76 7.19
N LEU A 288 3.95 -7.68 6.86
CA LEU A 288 4.28 -9.09 6.59
C LEU A 288 4.30 -9.34 5.08
N ASP A 289 3.29 -8.85 4.38
CA ASP A 289 3.17 -8.93 2.93
C ASP A 289 2.71 -7.58 2.33
N HIS A 290 2.70 -7.51 1.01
CA HIS A 290 1.99 -6.46 0.28
C HIS A 290 1.60 -7.00 -1.10
N ALA A 291 0.37 -6.76 -1.51
CA ALA A 291 -0.12 -7.07 -2.84
C ALA A 291 -0.68 -5.82 -3.50
N ILE A 292 -0.36 -5.62 -4.78
CA ILE A 292 -0.87 -4.52 -5.58
C ILE A 292 -1.32 -5.03 -6.95
N HIS A 293 -2.46 -4.55 -7.43
CA HIS A 293 -2.97 -4.78 -8.78
C HIS A 293 -3.17 -3.44 -9.46
N PHE A 294 -2.59 -3.28 -10.64
CA PHE A 294 -2.70 -2.08 -11.47
C PHE A 294 -3.77 -2.24 -12.53
N TYR A 295 -4.54 -1.18 -12.72
CA TYR A 295 -5.49 -1.04 -13.82
C TYR A 295 -4.93 -0.06 -14.86
N PRO A 296 -5.47 -0.06 -16.09
CA PRO A 296 -5.07 0.89 -17.11
C PRO A 296 -5.22 2.33 -16.61
N PHE A 297 -4.17 3.13 -16.78
CA PHE A 297 -4.26 4.56 -16.49
C PHE A 297 -5.14 5.24 -17.53
N PRO A 298 -5.93 6.26 -17.14
CA PRO A 298 -6.71 7.03 -18.11
C PRO A 298 -5.77 7.79 -19.06
N SER A 299 -6.23 8.13 -20.26
CA SER A 299 -5.41 8.79 -21.28
C SER A 299 -4.88 10.16 -20.87
N ASN A 300 -5.59 10.85 -19.97
CA ASN A 300 -5.24 12.12 -19.37
C ASN A 300 -4.50 11.98 -18.02
N PHE A 301 -3.97 10.80 -17.70
CA PHE A 301 -3.28 10.56 -16.43
C PHE A 301 -2.07 11.47 -16.26
N ASP A 302 -2.06 12.24 -15.17
CA ASP A 302 -0.95 13.10 -14.75
C ASP A 302 -0.29 12.54 -13.48
N PRO A 303 0.96 12.03 -13.55
CA PRO A 303 1.69 11.54 -12.38
C PRO A 303 2.04 12.63 -11.35
N ALA A 304 1.97 13.91 -11.72
CA ALA A 304 2.21 15.03 -10.80
C ALA A 304 0.96 15.41 -10.01
N ALA A 305 -0.22 14.99 -10.45
CA ALA A 305 -1.48 15.26 -9.77
C ALA A 305 -1.62 14.41 -8.49
N PRO A 306 -2.37 14.87 -7.48
CA PRO A 306 -2.66 14.06 -6.30
C PRO A 306 -3.37 12.75 -6.64
N LEU A 307 -3.00 11.70 -5.92
CA LEU A 307 -3.70 10.42 -5.88
C LEU A 307 -4.36 10.25 -4.51
N LEU A 308 -5.59 9.74 -4.49
CA LEU A 308 -6.28 9.38 -3.26
C LEU A 308 -5.99 7.92 -2.92
N HIS A 309 -5.35 7.65 -1.79
CA HIS A 309 -5.26 6.30 -1.24
C HIS A 309 -6.31 6.14 -0.13
N VAL A 310 -7.33 5.33 -0.42
CA VAL A 310 -8.37 4.92 0.53
C VAL A 310 -7.96 3.60 1.16
N MET A 311 -7.69 3.59 2.46
CA MET A 311 -7.22 2.45 3.22
C MET A 311 -8.29 2.03 4.23
N GLU A 312 -8.61 0.74 4.30
CA GLU A 312 -9.64 0.19 5.18
C GLU A 312 -9.07 -0.99 5.97
N SER A 313 -9.23 -0.95 7.29
CA SER A 313 -9.04 -2.10 8.16
C SER A 313 -10.11 -3.15 7.86
N GLN A 314 -9.69 -4.39 7.60
CA GLN A 314 -10.59 -5.51 7.31
C GLN A 314 -10.78 -6.40 8.55
N SER A 315 -9.70 -6.63 9.29
CA SER A 315 -9.72 -7.43 10.52
C SER A 315 -8.48 -7.15 11.34
N VAL A 316 -8.64 -7.08 12.66
CA VAL A 316 -7.53 -6.96 13.60
C VAL A 316 -7.80 -7.85 14.79
N ASN A 317 -6.85 -8.73 15.08
CA ASN A 317 -6.91 -9.57 16.26
C ASN A 317 -5.60 -9.47 17.05
N LEU A 318 -5.68 -8.86 18.23
CA LEU A 318 -4.53 -8.67 19.11
C LEU A 318 -4.02 -9.98 19.70
N SER A 319 -4.86 -11.02 19.82
CA SER A 319 -4.41 -12.33 20.30
C SER A 319 -3.58 -13.06 19.25
N SER A 320 -3.89 -12.91 17.96
CA SER A 320 -3.03 -13.41 16.88
C SER A 320 -1.85 -12.49 16.60
N GLY A 321 -1.91 -11.24 17.07
CA GLY A 321 -0.92 -10.20 16.84
C GLY A 321 -0.85 -9.75 15.39
N ARG A 322 -1.97 -9.81 14.64
CA ARG A 322 -2.04 -9.49 13.20
C ARG A 322 -3.20 -8.56 12.88
N GLY A 323 -3.05 -7.78 11.83
CA GLY A 323 -4.10 -6.95 11.24
C GLY A 323 -4.01 -6.96 9.72
N LEU A 324 -5.17 -6.88 9.06
CA LEU A 324 -5.32 -6.86 7.60
C LEU A 324 -5.91 -5.52 7.17
N ALA A 325 -5.28 -4.90 6.17
CA ALA A 325 -5.76 -3.69 5.51
C ALA A 325 -5.95 -3.94 4.01
N ARG A 326 -6.96 -3.29 3.43
CA ARG A 326 -7.21 -3.22 1.99
C ARG A 326 -7.15 -1.77 1.55
N GLY A 327 -6.56 -1.51 0.38
CA GLY A 327 -6.42 -0.17 -0.17
C GLY A 327 -6.96 -0.07 -1.59
N ARG A 328 -7.33 1.16 -1.97
CA ARG A 328 -7.74 1.56 -3.32
C ARG A 328 -7.08 2.90 -3.63
N ILE A 329 -6.45 3.00 -4.79
CA ILE A 329 -5.76 4.20 -5.24
C ILE A 329 -6.52 4.77 -6.43
N TYR A 330 -7.01 6.00 -6.27
CA TYR A 330 -7.74 6.74 -7.28
C TYR A 330 -6.93 7.93 -7.77
N THR A 331 -7.13 8.33 -9.03
CA THR A 331 -6.80 9.68 -9.48
C THR A 331 -7.68 10.70 -8.74
N TRP A 332 -7.24 11.97 -8.71
CA TRP A 332 -8.01 13.04 -8.06
C TRP A 332 -9.41 13.27 -8.65
N ASP A 333 -9.62 12.89 -9.91
CA ASP A 333 -10.89 12.96 -10.64
C ASP A 333 -11.71 11.65 -10.58
N GLY A 334 -11.24 10.65 -9.82
CA GLY A 334 -12.06 9.51 -9.40
C GLY A 334 -11.90 8.21 -10.17
N VAL A 335 -10.88 8.07 -11.01
CA VAL A 335 -10.58 6.81 -11.73
C VAL A 335 -9.78 5.89 -10.82
N LEU A 336 -10.25 4.65 -10.62
CA LEU A 336 -9.53 3.64 -9.83
C LEU A 336 -8.35 3.08 -10.65
N ILE A 337 -7.12 3.32 -10.22
CA ILE A 337 -5.91 2.91 -10.95
C ILE A 337 -5.15 1.76 -10.30
N ALA A 338 -5.35 1.51 -9.00
CA ALA A 338 -4.79 0.34 -8.34
C ALA A 338 -5.60 -0.09 -7.10
N THR A 339 -5.47 -1.37 -6.75
CA THR A 339 -5.93 -1.90 -5.45
C THR A 339 -4.77 -2.55 -4.72
N THR A 340 -4.79 -2.48 -3.38
CA THR A 340 -3.75 -3.03 -2.52
C THR A 340 -4.32 -3.88 -1.39
N GLY A 341 -3.51 -4.80 -0.88
CA GLY A 341 -3.81 -5.62 0.30
C GLY A 341 -2.53 -5.83 1.10
N GLN A 342 -2.64 -5.80 2.43
CA GLN A 342 -1.50 -5.95 3.32
C GLN A 342 -1.93 -6.47 4.69
N GLU A 343 -1.39 -7.61 5.08
CA GLU A 343 -1.33 -8.08 6.45
C GLU A 343 -0.05 -7.58 7.13
N GLY A 344 -0.14 -7.33 8.43
CA GLY A 344 1.02 -6.98 9.23
C GLY A 344 0.88 -7.35 10.68
N VAL A 345 2.04 -7.46 11.34
CA VAL A 345 2.14 -7.63 12.78
C VAL A 345 1.53 -6.40 13.45
N THR A 346 0.56 -6.61 14.33
CA THR A 346 -0.12 -5.58 15.10
C THR A 346 -0.24 -6.07 16.54
N ARG A 347 0.76 -5.75 17.38
CA ARG A 347 0.90 -6.28 18.74
C ARG A 347 0.87 -5.20 19.80
N ALA A 348 0.24 -5.49 20.93
CA ALA A 348 0.22 -4.65 22.10
C ALA A 348 1.49 -4.87 22.96
N ASN A 349 1.95 -3.82 23.61
CA ASN A 349 3.04 -3.89 24.58
C ASN A 349 2.49 -4.23 25.97
N VAL A 350 2.01 -5.47 26.11
CA VAL A 350 1.58 -6.02 27.39
C VAL A 350 2.62 -7.02 27.90
N LYS A 351 2.82 -7.07 29.23
CA LYS A 351 3.55 -8.18 29.85
C LYS A 351 2.65 -9.42 29.74
N GLY A 352 3.03 -10.39 28.90
CA GLY A 352 2.27 -11.64 28.80
C GLY A 352 2.15 -12.32 30.17
N LYS A 353 0.94 -12.70 30.58
CA LYS A 353 0.79 -13.79 31.55
C LYS A 353 1.17 -15.07 30.82
N GLN A 354 2.16 -15.80 31.31
CA GLN A 354 2.51 -17.11 30.76
C GLN A 354 1.27 -18.01 30.78
N THR A 355 0.77 -18.40 29.62
CA THR A 355 -0.17 -19.51 29.52
C THR A 355 0.64 -20.80 29.66
N LYS A 356 0.44 -21.53 30.76
CA LYS A 356 0.90 -22.92 30.89
C LYS A 356 0.15 -23.77 29.85
N GLY A 357 0.86 -24.31 28.86
CA GLY A 357 0.41 -25.35 27.91
C GLY A 357 -0.50 -24.82 26.79
N ALA A 358 -0.45 -25.31 25.55
CA ALA A 358 0.15 -26.53 25.00
C ALA A 358 0.88 -26.23 23.68
N ILE A 359 2.06 -26.82 23.51
CA ILE A 359 2.76 -26.94 22.23
C ILE A 359 2.51 -28.36 21.74
N GLU A 360 1.85 -28.48 20.59
CA GLU A 360 1.84 -29.71 19.82
C GLU A 360 3.15 -29.75 19.02
N GLY A 361 4.07 -30.64 19.39
CA GLY A 361 5.25 -30.99 18.60
C GLY A 361 6.60 -30.49 19.15
N GLY A 362 7.28 -31.38 19.89
CA GLY A 362 8.76 -31.45 19.92
C GLY A 362 9.47 -30.69 21.05
N MET A 363 9.96 -31.44 22.04
CA MET A 363 10.79 -30.96 23.14
C MET A 363 12.15 -30.43 22.65
N VAL A 364 12.43 -29.16 22.95
CA VAL A 364 13.78 -28.70 23.31
C VAL A 364 13.61 -27.81 24.53
N ASP A 365 14.13 -28.22 25.68
CA ASP A 365 14.13 -27.43 26.92
C ASP A 365 14.98 -26.17 26.72
N VAL A 366 14.31 -25.07 26.38
CA VAL A 366 14.89 -23.73 26.50
C VAL A 366 14.38 -23.15 27.82
N ASP A 367 15.28 -22.65 28.67
CA ASP A 367 14.91 -21.89 29.86
C ASP A 367 14.14 -20.61 29.44
N VAL A 368 12.81 -20.72 29.39
CA VAL A 368 11.89 -19.67 28.95
C VAL A 368 11.69 -18.56 29.99
N SER A 369 12.34 -18.64 31.17
CA SER A 369 12.21 -17.65 32.24
C SER A 369 12.74 -16.25 31.88
N LYS A 370 13.46 -16.12 30.75
CA LYS A 370 14.05 -14.86 30.28
C LYS A 370 13.41 -14.27 29.00
N VAL A 371 12.37 -14.88 28.44
CA VAL A 371 11.77 -14.41 27.18
C VAL A 371 10.65 -13.41 27.45
N LYS A 372 10.90 -12.12 27.15
CA LYS A 372 9.87 -11.07 27.14
C LYS A 372 8.95 -11.26 25.92
N ALA A 373 7.80 -11.90 26.09
CA ALA A 373 6.80 -11.98 25.02
C ALA A 373 6.05 -10.65 24.86
N LYS A 374 5.94 -10.17 23.62
CA LYS A 374 5.02 -9.11 23.20
C LYS A 374 3.79 -9.80 22.59
N LEU A 375 2.59 -9.56 23.15
CA LEU A 375 1.34 -10.15 22.66
C LEU A 375 0.76 -9.32 21.51
#